data_AF-A0A951ZCN9-F1
#
_entry.id   AF-A0A951ZCN9-F1
#
_cell.length_a   1.000
_cell.length_b   1.000
_cell.length_c   1.000
_cell.angle_alpha   90.00
_cell.angle_beta   90.00
_cell.angle_gamma   90.00
#
_symmetry.space_group_name_H-M   'P 1'
#
loop_
_entity.id
_entity.type
_entity.pdbx_description
1 polymer ?
#
loop_
_entity_poly.entity_id
_entity_poly.type
_entity_poly.pdbx_seq_one_letter_code
_entity_poly.pdbx_strand_id
1 'polypeptide(L)'
;MPVRIDPSLGVGRARLGLDVFASLAPTVDARAGTVVLRRDGRARGEAGADAIPFVLGYPGLRLMLRPGEAPVPITAPAGRAALRGSAWTLDLRRGVIWRRPTP
;
A
#
# COMPACT_ATOMS: atom_id res chain seq x y z
N MET A 1 -8.98 10.84 14.65
CA MET A 1 -7.80 11.47 15.30
C MET A 1 -7.29 12.61 14.43
N PRO A 2 -6.82 13.74 14.99
CA PRO A 2 -6.26 14.82 14.19
C PRO A 2 -4.93 14.40 13.56
N VAL A 3 -4.75 14.68 12.27
CA VAL A 3 -3.46 14.58 11.57
C VAL A 3 -2.51 15.59 12.20
N ARG A 4 -1.37 15.14 12.73
CA ARG A 4 -0.29 16.02 13.19
C ARG A 4 0.81 16.05 12.14
N ILE A 5 0.93 17.16 11.43
CA ILE A 5 2.16 17.46 10.70
C ILE A 5 3.20 17.81 11.77
N ASP A 6 4.24 16.98 11.88
CA ASP A 6 5.31 17.14 12.87
C ASP A 6 6.47 17.94 12.22
N PRO A 7 6.57 19.26 12.47
CA PRO A 7 7.59 20.10 11.84
C PRO A 7 9.02 19.76 12.32
N SER A 8 9.17 18.98 13.40
CA SER A 8 10.48 18.56 13.90
C SER A 8 11.18 17.53 13.01
N LEU A 9 10.47 16.95 12.04
CA LEU A 9 11.03 15.97 11.10
C LEU A 9 12.00 16.58 10.08
N GLY A 10 12.06 17.91 9.98
CA GLY A 10 12.83 18.63 8.97
C GLY A 10 12.07 18.77 7.64
N VAL A 11 12.62 19.60 6.74
CA VAL A 11 12.00 19.89 5.43
C VAL A 11 11.87 18.61 4.61
N GLY A 12 10.68 18.36 4.06
CA GLY A 12 10.40 17.21 3.20
C GLY A 12 10.06 15.91 3.93
N ARG A 13 9.90 15.91 5.25
CA ARG A 13 9.46 14.75 6.02
C ARG A 13 8.11 14.98 6.68
N ALA A 14 7.24 13.96 6.63
CA ALA A 14 5.94 13.97 7.28
C ALA A 14 5.72 12.66 8.04
N ARG A 15 5.08 12.74 9.21
CA ARG A 15 4.53 11.58 9.92
C ARG A 15 3.02 11.59 9.76
N LEU A 16 2.47 10.44 9.41
CA LEU A 16 1.04 10.23 9.28
C LEU A 16 0.66 9.02 10.12
N GLY A 17 -0.43 9.12 10.89
CA GLY A 17 -0.99 7.96 11.58
C GLY A 17 -1.38 6.88 10.57
N LEU A 18 -1.14 5.61 10.89
CA LEU A 18 -1.46 4.50 9.99
C LEU A 18 -2.98 4.41 9.72
N ASP A 19 -3.80 4.80 10.68
CA ASP A 19 -5.26 4.96 10.56
C ASP A 19 -5.65 6.02 9.54
N VAL A 20 -4.96 7.15 9.54
CA VAL A 20 -5.16 8.21 8.54
C VAL A 20 -4.64 7.73 7.19
N PHE A 21 -3.45 7.11 7.14
CA PHE A 21 -2.86 6.60 5.90
C PHE A 21 -3.80 5.62 5.23
N ALA A 22 -4.33 4.69 6.02
CA ALA A 22 -5.36 3.73 5.67
C ALA A 22 -6.62 4.39 5.10
N SER A 23 -7.12 5.44 5.76
CA SER A 23 -8.36 6.13 5.37
C SER A 23 -8.28 6.85 4.03
N LEU A 24 -7.07 7.08 3.52
CA LEU A 24 -6.80 7.87 2.31
C LEU A 24 -6.53 7.00 1.07
N ALA A 25 -6.73 5.67 1.14
CA ALA A 25 -6.50 4.74 0.02
C ALA A 25 -5.20 5.05 -0.77
N PRO A 26 -4.04 4.92 -0.12
CA PRO A 26 -2.79 5.44 -0.64
C PRO A 26 -2.35 4.64 -1.86
N THR A 27 -1.98 5.34 -2.92
CA THR A 27 -1.32 4.78 -4.10
C THR A 27 0.16 5.11 -4.03
N VAL A 28 1.01 4.09 -3.97
CA VAL A 28 2.46 4.24 -3.97
C VAL A 28 2.98 3.97 -5.38
N ASP A 29 3.72 4.92 -5.93
CA ASP A 29 4.53 4.73 -7.14
C ASP A 29 6.00 4.90 -6.78
N ALA A 30 6.66 3.77 -6.55
CA ALA A 30 8.06 3.75 -6.18
C ALA A 30 8.99 4.21 -7.33
N ARG A 31 8.56 4.11 -8.59
CA ARG A 31 9.35 4.55 -9.74
C ARG A 31 9.33 6.06 -9.87
N ALA A 32 8.15 6.67 -9.69
CA ALA A 32 8.00 8.12 -9.66
C ALA A 32 8.43 8.75 -8.32
N GLY A 33 8.67 7.94 -7.28
CA GLY A 33 8.99 8.43 -5.94
C GLY A 33 7.82 9.18 -5.30
N THR A 34 6.58 8.82 -5.64
CA THR A 34 5.37 9.55 -5.22
C THR A 34 4.42 8.66 -4.43
N VAL A 35 3.65 9.31 -3.56
CA VAL A 35 2.49 8.71 -2.89
C VAL A 35 1.30 9.63 -3.12
N VAL A 36 0.24 9.09 -3.72
CA VAL A 36 -1.03 9.80 -3.92
C VAL A 36 -2.00 9.39 -2.83
N LEU A 37 -2.54 10.38 -2.13
CA LEU A 37 -3.54 10.19 -1.08
C LEU A 37 -4.91 10.67 -1.58
N ARG A 38 -5.91 9.80 -1.54
CA ARG A 38 -7.27 10.07 -2.03
C ARG A 38 -8.15 10.56 -0.90
N ARG A 39 -8.65 11.79 -1.04
CA ARG A 39 -9.54 12.43 -0.04
C ARG A 39 -10.83 11.65 0.22
N ASP A 40 -11.35 10.94 -0.78
CA ASP A 40 -12.57 10.13 -0.65
C ASP A 40 -12.31 8.76 -0.01
N GLY A 41 -11.05 8.39 0.22
CA GLY A 41 -10.64 7.12 0.81
C GLY A 41 -11.02 5.89 -0.02
N ARG A 42 -11.34 6.07 -1.31
CA ARG A 42 -11.77 4.98 -2.18
C ARG A 42 -10.63 4.54 -3.08
N ALA A 43 -10.07 3.37 -2.73
CA ALA A 43 -9.27 2.62 -3.68
C ALA A 43 -10.16 2.22 -4.84
N ARG A 44 -9.78 2.62 -6.06
CA ARG A 44 -10.39 2.13 -7.28
C ARG A 44 -9.51 1.01 -7.77
N GLY A 45 -10.02 -0.22 -7.74
CA GLY A 45 -9.47 -1.27 -8.60
C GLY A 45 -9.64 -0.77 -10.02
N GLU A 46 -8.54 -0.42 -10.67
CA GLU A 46 -8.58 -0.03 -12.07
C GLU A 46 -8.83 -1.28 -12.91
N ALA A 47 -9.56 -1.14 -14.01
CA ALA A 47 -9.75 -2.23 -14.95
C ALA A 47 -8.36 -2.75 -15.39
N GLY A 48 -8.14 -4.06 -15.23
CA GLY A 48 -6.84 -4.70 -15.51
C GLY A 48 -5.81 -4.62 -14.38
N ALA A 49 -6.13 -4.07 -13.21
CA ALA A 49 -5.26 -4.15 -12.04
C ALA A 49 -5.32 -5.54 -11.39
N ASP A 50 -4.16 -6.07 -11.01
CA ASP A 50 -4.06 -7.31 -10.25
C ASP A 50 -4.45 -7.05 -8.79
N ALA A 51 -5.34 -7.88 -8.24
CA ALA A 51 -5.64 -7.90 -6.82
C ALA A 51 -4.67 -8.85 -6.11
N ILE A 52 -3.85 -8.32 -5.21
CA ILE A 52 -3.00 -9.12 -4.32
C ILE A 52 -3.64 -9.11 -2.93
N PRO A 53 -4.27 -10.22 -2.48
CA PRO A 53 -4.80 -10.30 -1.13
C PRO A 53 -3.68 -10.19 -0.09
N PHE A 54 -3.98 -9.60 1.05
CA PHE A 54 -3.05 -9.54 2.17
C PHE A 54 -3.74 -9.81 3.50
N VAL A 55 -2.95 -10.19 4.48
CA VAL A 55 -3.35 -10.28 5.88
C VAL A 55 -2.46 -9.35 6.72
N LEU A 56 -3.10 -8.64 7.66
CA LEU A 56 -2.40 -7.89 8.70
C LEU A 56 -2.25 -8.80 9.92
N GLY A 57 -1.02 -9.06 10.31
CA GLY A 57 -0.71 -9.81 11.52
C GLY A 57 0.54 -9.26 12.17
N TYR A 58 1.03 -9.91 13.22
CA TYR A 58 2.36 -9.63 13.72
C TYR A 58 3.38 -10.58 13.06
N PRO A 59 4.55 -10.10 12.57
CA PRO A 59 4.94 -8.70 12.44
C PRO A 59 4.61 -8.15 11.04
N GLY A 60 3.53 -7.37 10.94
CA GLY A 60 3.19 -6.55 9.78
C GLY A 60 2.32 -7.22 8.69
N LEU A 61 2.40 -6.65 7.50
CA LEU A 61 1.58 -7.02 6.34
C LEU A 61 2.21 -8.20 5.60
N ARG A 62 1.38 -9.21 5.28
CA ARG A 62 1.78 -10.39 4.51
C ARG A 62 0.91 -10.55 3.27
N LEU A 63 1.52 -10.82 2.13
CA LEU A 63 0.88 -10.96 0.83
C LEU A 63 0.58 -12.43 0.53
N MET A 64 -0.62 -12.70 0.04
CA MET A 64 -0.97 -13.97 -0.59
C MET A 64 -0.68 -13.85 -2.07
N LEU A 65 0.53 -14.23 -2.49
CA LEU A 65 0.96 -14.11 -3.89
C LEU A 65 0.31 -15.15 -4.80
N ARG A 66 -0.06 -16.31 -4.23
CA ARG A 66 -0.67 -17.43 -4.93
C ARG A 66 -1.72 -18.09 -4.04
N PRO A 67 -2.87 -18.54 -4.59
CA PRO A 67 -3.86 -19.31 -3.84
C PRO A 67 -3.26 -20.59 -3.27
N GLY A 68 -3.52 -20.87 -1.99
CA GLY A 68 -3.06 -22.09 -1.30
C GLY A 68 -1.63 -22.04 -0.76
N GLU A 69 -0.84 -21.01 -1.09
CA GLU A 69 0.50 -20.81 -0.51
C GLU A 69 0.44 -19.99 0.79
N ALA A 70 1.45 -20.19 1.66
CA ALA A 70 1.57 -19.42 2.89
C ALA A 70 1.82 -17.92 2.61
N PRO A 71 1.17 -16.99 3.33
CA PRO A 71 1.39 -15.56 3.13
C PRO A 71 2.84 -15.14 3.41
N VAL A 72 3.44 -14.40 2.49
CA VAL A 72 4.82 -13.92 2.60
C VAL A 72 4.87 -12.50 3.17
N PRO A 73 5.80 -12.18 4.09
CA PRO A 73 5.96 -10.79 4.54
C PRO A 73 6.23 -9.83 3.37
N ILE A 74 5.62 -8.63 3.39
CA ILE A 74 5.86 -7.61 2.36
C ILE A 74 7.35 -7.20 2.27
N THR A 75 8.07 -7.35 3.37
CA THR A 75 9.52 -7.06 3.46
C THR A 75 10.40 -8.20 2.92
N ALA A 76 9.85 -9.41 2.73
CA ALA A 76 10.59 -10.52 2.14
C ALA A 76 10.92 -10.25 0.66
N PRO A 77 11.95 -10.89 0.08
CA PRO A 77 12.31 -10.69 -1.33
C PRO A 77 11.13 -10.88 -2.29
N ALA A 78 10.33 -11.95 -2.10
CA ALA A 78 9.15 -12.23 -2.93
C ALA A 78 8.07 -11.16 -2.78
N GLY A 79 7.82 -10.68 -1.55
CA GLY A 79 6.84 -9.62 -1.29
C GLY A 79 7.26 -8.28 -1.92
N ARG A 80 8.54 -7.91 -1.79
CA ARG A 80 9.11 -6.73 -2.44
C ARG A 80 9.04 -6.84 -3.96
N ALA A 81 9.39 -7.99 -4.51
CA ALA A 81 9.32 -8.25 -5.96
C ALA A 81 7.89 -8.11 -6.50
N ALA A 82 6.88 -8.57 -5.75
CA ALA A 82 5.48 -8.48 -6.16
C ALA A 82 4.97 -7.05 -6.36
N LEU A 83 5.55 -6.08 -5.65
CA LEU A 83 5.14 -4.67 -5.70
C LEU A 83 6.14 -3.76 -6.43
N ARG A 84 7.32 -4.28 -6.78
CA ARG A 84 8.38 -3.51 -7.42
C ARG A 84 7.99 -3.15 -8.85
N GLY A 85 8.30 -1.92 -9.26
CA GLY A 85 8.18 -1.49 -10.65
C GLY A 85 6.75 -1.10 -11.08
N SER A 86 5.75 -1.31 -10.21
CA SER A 86 4.36 -1.00 -10.48
C SER A 86 3.82 0.00 -9.46
N ALA A 87 2.91 0.88 -9.89
CA ALA A 87 2.10 1.66 -8.96
C ALA A 87 1.06 0.74 -8.31
N TRP A 88 0.89 0.85 -6.99
CA TRP A 88 -0.05 0.01 -6.27
C TRP A 88 -0.83 0.78 -5.22
N THR A 89 -2.11 0.43 -5.06
CA THR A 89 -3.04 1.09 -4.13
C THR A 89 -3.43 0.14 -3.02
N LEU A 90 -3.28 0.57 -1.77
CA LEU A 90 -3.70 -0.19 -0.61
C LEU A 90 -5.20 -0.01 -0.35
N ASP A 91 -5.97 -1.10 -0.42
CA ASP A 91 -7.39 -1.16 -0.08
C ASP A 91 -7.59 -2.01 1.18
N LEU A 92 -7.48 -1.37 2.34
CA LEU A 92 -7.67 -2.04 3.63
C LEU A 92 -9.09 -2.52 3.86
N ARG A 93 -10.09 -1.87 3.25
CA ARG A 93 -11.50 -2.25 3.40
C ARG A 93 -11.77 -3.61 2.75
N ARG A 94 -11.07 -3.89 1.64
CA ARG A 94 -11.19 -5.15 0.90
C ARG A 94 -10.08 -6.16 1.22
N GLY A 95 -9.04 -5.77 1.96
CA GLY A 95 -7.91 -6.65 2.26
C GLY A 95 -7.07 -6.97 1.02
N VAL A 96 -6.99 -6.03 0.06
CA VAL A 96 -6.24 -6.20 -1.19
C VAL A 96 -5.32 -5.03 -1.49
N ILE A 97 -4.23 -5.32 -2.19
CA ILE A 97 -3.43 -4.32 -2.90
C ILE A 97 -3.79 -4.40 -4.38
N TRP A 98 -4.27 -3.30 -4.94
CA TRP A 98 -4.50 -3.18 -6.37
C TRP A 98 -3.20 -2.76 -7.04
N ARG A 99 -2.58 -3.65 -7.81
CA ARG A 99 -1.35 -3.38 -8.55
C ARG A 99 -1.67 -3.10 -10.01
N ARG A 100 -1.25 -1.95 -10.53
CA ARG A 100 -1.36 -1.69 -11.97
C ARG A 100 -0.27 -2.48 -12.71
N PRO A 101 -0.59 -3.32 -13.70
CA PRO A 101 0.44 -3.98 -14.49
C PRO A 101 1.30 -2.91 -15.19
N THR A 102 2.61 -3.14 -15.18
CA THR A 102 3.55 -2.34 -15.97
C THR A 102 3.34 -2.71 -17.45
N PRO A 103 3.23 -1.74 -18.38
CA PRO A 103 3.20 -2.03 -19.81
C PRO A 103 4.48 -2.73 -20.26
#